data_AF-A0AAX3W0Z5-F1
#
_entry.id   AF-A0AAX3W0Z5-F1
#
_cell.length_a   1.000
_cell.length_b   1.000
_cell.length_c   1.000
_cell.angle_alpha   90.00
_cell.angle_beta   90.00
_cell.angle_gamma   90.00
#
_symmetry.space_group_name_H-M   'P 1'
#
loop_
_entity.id
_entity.type
_entity.pdbx_description
1 polymer ?
#
loop_
_entity_poly.entity_id
_entity_poly.type
_entity_poly.pdbx_seq_one_letter_code
_entity_poly.pdbx_strand_id
1 'polypeptide(L)'
;MAKVTVYLKNAVIDEIKGLVEEDIQAGAHPDEVSFSSKTSMLLELGLRVYNLRRSEHAGSSHDEFDRMLLSGVLEAKYLTQFLTKTLGEANGIDVAAIKEKVKGTIKNDMEQFFPSTDDEES
;
A
#
# COMPACT_ATOMS: atom_id res chain seq x y z
N MET A 1 -12.60 -9.02 -36.57
CA MET A 1 -11.54 -8.82 -35.56
C MET A 1 -10.32 -9.63 -35.96
N ALA A 2 -9.10 -9.15 -35.65
CA ALA A 2 -7.89 -9.93 -35.87
C ALA A 2 -7.82 -11.11 -34.88
N LYS A 3 -7.34 -12.26 -35.33
CA LYS A 3 -7.10 -13.42 -34.46
C LYS A 3 -5.80 -13.19 -33.70
N VAL A 4 -5.86 -13.27 -32.37
CA VAL A 4 -4.68 -13.20 -31.49
C VAL A 4 -4.55 -14.54 -30.76
N THR A 5 -3.35 -15.12 -30.80
CA THR A 5 -3.03 -16.33 -30.04
C THR A 5 -2.19 -15.93 -28.83
N VAL A 6 -2.66 -16.25 -27.63
CA VAL A 6 -1.97 -15.96 -26.37
C VAL A 6 -1.73 -17.25 -25.60
N TYR A 7 -0.59 -17.35 -24.93
CA TYR A 7 -0.28 -18.46 -24.02
C TYR A 7 -0.57 -18.00 -22.59
N LEU A 8 -1.48 -18.71 -21.92
CA LEU A 8 -1.95 -18.39 -20.57
C LEU A 8 -1.55 -19.50 -19.62
N LYS A 9 -1.34 -19.15 -18.34
CA LYS A 9 -1.17 -20.16 -17.27
C LYS A 9 -2.49 -20.89 -17.03
N ASN A 10 -2.42 -22.15 -16.61
CA ASN A 10 -3.62 -22.97 -16.33
C ASN A 10 -4.61 -22.27 -15.39
N ALA A 11 -4.12 -21.64 -14.32
CA ALA A 11 -4.96 -20.90 -13.38
C ALA A 11 -5.83 -19.82 -14.07
N VAL A 12 -5.26 -19.07 -15.02
CA VAL A 12 -5.99 -18.03 -15.77
C VAL A 12 -6.98 -18.66 -16.74
N ILE A 13 -6.63 -19.80 -17.35
CA ILE A 13 -7.53 -20.54 -18.23
C ILE A 13 -8.75 -21.02 -17.44
N ASP A 14 -8.55 -21.58 -16.25
CA ASP A 14 -9.62 -22.10 -15.41
C ASP A 14 -10.51 -20.97 -14.89
N GLU A 15 -9.94 -19.83 -14.53
CA GLU A 15 -10.70 -18.63 -14.13
C GLU A 15 -11.58 -18.10 -15.28
N ILE A 16 -11.04 -18.01 -16.50
CA ILE A 16 -11.82 -17.58 -17.67
C ILE A 16 -12.95 -18.57 -17.98
N LYS A 17 -12.70 -19.87 -17.83
CA LYS A 17 -13.76 -20.88 -17.99
C LYS A 17 -14.85 -20.73 -16.93
N GLY A 18 -14.48 -20.47 -15.67
CA GLY A 18 -15.42 -20.16 -14.60
C GLY A 18 -16.33 -18.98 -14.95
N LEU A 19 -15.76 -17.90 -15.47
CA LEU A 19 -16.53 -16.73 -15.92
C LEU A 19 -17.49 -17.04 -17.08
N VAL A 20 -17.11 -17.95 -17.98
CA VAL A 20 -18.02 -18.43 -19.04
C VAL A 20 -19.18 -19.22 -18.44
N GLU A 21 -18.89 -20.09 -17.48
CA GLU A 21 -19.90 -20.92 -16.81
C GLU A 21 -20.86 -20.08 -15.96
N GLU A 22 -20.35 -19.07 -15.25
CA GLU A 22 -21.16 -18.11 -14.47
C GLU A 22 -22.18 -17.39 -15.35
N ASP A 23 -21.77 -16.91 -16.52
CA ASP A 23 -22.66 -16.24 -17.47
C ASP A 23 -23.73 -17.18 -18.01
N ILE A 24 -23.38 -18.44 -18.31
CA ILE A 24 -24.34 -19.46 -18.75
C ILE A 24 -25.34 -19.75 -17.62
N GLN A 25 -24.89 -19.85 -16.37
CA GLN A 25 -25.76 -20.01 -15.21
C GLN A 25 -26.66 -18.80 -14.98
N ALA A 26 -26.20 -17.60 -15.33
CA ALA A 26 -26.99 -16.37 -15.31
C ALA A 26 -28.01 -16.27 -16.47
N GLY A 27 -28.08 -17.28 -17.35
CA GLY A 27 -29.06 -17.37 -18.43
C GLY A 27 -28.57 -16.83 -19.77
N ALA A 28 -27.26 -16.54 -19.92
CA ALA A 28 -26.69 -16.20 -21.22
C ALA A 28 -26.77 -17.40 -22.17
N HIS A 29 -27.05 -17.14 -23.45
CA HIS A 29 -27.10 -18.21 -24.44
C HIS A 29 -25.68 -18.77 -24.66
N PRO A 30 -25.47 -20.10 -24.68
CA PRO A 30 -24.14 -20.70 -24.86
C PRO A 30 -23.42 -20.28 -26.15
N ASP A 31 -24.18 -19.90 -27.18
CA ASP A 31 -23.62 -19.41 -28.45
C ASP A 31 -23.14 -17.94 -28.37
N GLU A 32 -23.59 -17.19 -27.37
CA GLU A 32 -23.22 -15.79 -27.16
C GLU A 32 -22.00 -15.65 -26.25
N VAL A 33 -21.69 -16.68 -25.45
CA VAL A 33 -20.60 -16.66 -24.48
C VAL A 33 -19.61 -17.78 -24.75
N SER A 34 -18.40 -17.39 -25.11
CA SER A 34 -17.28 -18.31 -25.34
C SER A 34 -16.02 -17.86 -24.60
N PHE A 35 -15.11 -18.81 -24.39
CA PHE A 35 -13.77 -18.53 -23.86
C PHE A 35 -13.06 -17.41 -24.64
N SER A 36 -13.16 -17.43 -25.98
CA SER A 36 -12.60 -16.40 -26.84
C SER A 36 -13.22 -15.03 -26.60
N SER A 37 -14.57 -14.96 -26.55
CA SER A 37 -15.28 -13.69 -26.30
C SER A 37 -14.94 -13.08 -24.93
N LYS A 38 -14.84 -13.91 -23.88
CA LYS A 38 -14.47 -13.48 -22.54
C LYS A 38 -13.01 -13.06 -22.46
N THR A 39 -12.11 -13.80 -23.11
CA THR A 39 -10.70 -13.41 -23.20
C THR A 39 -10.53 -12.06 -23.89
N SER A 40 -11.24 -11.81 -25.00
CA SER A 40 -11.22 -10.52 -25.69
C SER A 40 -11.71 -9.38 -24.80
N MET A 41 -12.84 -9.56 -24.11
CA MET A 41 -13.37 -8.57 -23.16
C MET A 41 -12.36 -8.25 -22.05
N LEU A 42 -11.74 -9.28 -21.46
CA LEU A 42 -10.74 -9.12 -20.40
C LEU A 42 -9.48 -8.39 -20.88
N LEU A 43 -9.04 -8.63 -22.13
CA LEU A 43 -7.91 -7.90 -22.72
C LEU A 43 -8.24 -6.41 -22.90
N GLU A 44 -9.43 -6.07 -23.37
CA GLU A 44 -9.87 -4.67 -23.51
C GLU A 44 -9.98 -3.97 -22.14
N LEU A 45 -10.58 -4.65 -21.17
CA LEU A 45 -10.68 -4.15 -19.80
C LEU A 45 -9.29 -3.96 -19.19
N GLY A 46 -8.41 -4.94 -19.35
CA GLY A 46 -7.02 -4.90 -18.87
C GLY A 46 -6.25 -3.73 -19.48
N LEU A 47 -6.43 -3.45 -20.78
CA LEU A 47 -5.79 -2.32 -21.44
C LEU A 47 -6.32 -0.97 -20.91
N ARG A 48 -7.62 -0.87 -20.64
CA ARG A 48 -8.23 0.32 -20.04
C ARG A 48 -7.66 0.58 -18.64
N VAL A 49 -7.61 -0.45 -17.80
CA VAL A 49 -7.05 -0.35 -16.45
C VAL A 49 -5.56 -0.03 -16.47
N TYR A 50 -4.79 -0.65 -17.39
CA TYR A 50 -3.38 -0.36 -17.56
C TYR A 50 -3.13 1.11 -17.88
N ASN A 51 -3.89 1.68 -18.82
CA ASN A 51 -3.77 3.08 -19.20
C ASN A 51 -4.15 4.03 -18.06
N LEU A 52 -5.21 3.72 -17.31
CA LEU A 52 -5.62 4.49 -16.13
C LEU A 52 -4.51 4.50 -15.07
N ARG A 53 -4.01 3.32 -14.67
CA ARG A 53 -2.94 3.21 -13.67
C ARG A 53 -1.66 3.91 -14.12
N ARG A 54 -1.30 3.80 -15.40
CA ARG A 54 -0.15 4.52 -15.97
C ARG A 54 -0.30 6.04 -15.84
N SER A 55 -1.52 6.58 -15.97
CA SER A 55 -1.78 8.00 -15.77
C SER A 55 -1.75 8.42 -14.29
N GLU A 56 -2.24 7.58 -13.38
CA GLU A 56 -2.21 7.83 -11.93
C GLU A 56 -0.79 7.76 -11.36
N HIS A 57 0.02 6.79 -11.82
CA HIS A 57 1.39 6.58 -11.34
C HIS A 57 2.39 7.55 -11.98
N ALA A 58 1.98 8.37 -12.95
CA ALA A 58 2.82 9.42 -13.51
C ALA A 58 3.17 10.52 -12.49
N GLY A 59 2.45 10.61 -11.36
CA GLY A 59 2.70 11.58 -10.30
C GLY A 59 3.00 10.99 -8.92
N SER A 60 2.97 9.66 -8.74
CA SER A 60 3.26 9.04 -7.43
C SER A 60 4.69 8.50 -7.42
N SER A 61 5.68 9.39 -7.30
CA SER A 61 7.02 8.95 -6.92
C SER A 61 6.97 8.52 -5.46
N HIS A 62 7.37 7.28 -5.16
CA HIS A 62 7.53 6.81 -3.77
C HIS A 62 8.35 7.82 -2.93
N ASP A 63 9.33 8.49 -3.55
CA ASP A 63 10.15 9.53 -2.94
C ASP A 63 9.34 10.76 -2.47
N GLU A 64 8.27 11.14 -3.18
CA GLU A 64 7.43 12.29 -2.77
C GLU A 64 6.58 11.94 -1.56
N PHE A 65 6.04 10.72 -1.54
CA PHE A 65 5.30 10.22 -0.39
C PHE A 65 6.20 10.10 0.85
N ASP A 66 7.40 9.53 0.70
CA ASP A 66 8.35 9.38 1.80
C ASP A 66 8.80 10.73 2.35
N ARG A 67 9.08 11.71 1.48
CA ARG A 67 9.39 13.09 1.90
C ARG A 67 8.23 13.75 2.62
N MET A 68 7.01 13.61 2.12
CA MET A 68 5.81 14.17 2.73
C MET A 68 5.58 13.55 4.12
N LEU A 69 5.68 12.23 4.22
CA LEU A 69 5.53 11.49 5.48
C LEU A 69 6.59 11.94 6.49
N LEU A 70 7.86 12.01 6.08
CA LEU A 70 8.95 12.44 6.96
C LEU A 70 8.76 13.88 7.44
N SER A 71 8.39 14.81 6.56
CA SER A 71 8.09 16.21 6.96
C SER A 71 6.96 16.27 7.97
N GLY A 72 5.84 15.60 7.69
CA GLY A 72 4.67 15.61 8.58
C GLY A 72 4.96 15.03 9.96
N VAL A 73 5.71 13.93 10.04
CA VAL A 73 6.11 13.32 11.32
C VAL A 73 7.07 14.23 12.09
N LEU A 74 8.03 14.88 11.43
CA LEU A 74 8.96 15.81 12.07
C LEU A 74 8.26 17.07 12.59
N GLU A 75 7.33 17.63 11.82
CA GLU A 75 6.52 18.78 12.22
C GLU A 75 5.64 18.43 13.44
N ALA A 76 4.98 17.28 13.43
CA ALA A 76 4.18 16.80 14.56
C ALA A 76 5.03 16.57 15.82
N LYS A 77 6.22 15.98 15.67
CA LYS A 77 7.18 15.81 16.78
C LYS A 77 7.61 17.16 17.34
N TYR A 78 7.92 18.13 16.49
CA TYR A 78 8.37 19.45 16.93
C TYR A 78 7.25 20.20 17.66
N LEU A 79 6.03 20.20 17.11
CA LEU A 79 4.88 20.85 17.73
C LEU A 79 4.53 20.23 19.08
N THR A 80 4.53 18.90 19.20
CA THR A 80 4.24 18.21 20.46
C THR A 80 5.31 18.48 21.53
N GLN A 81 6.60 18.54 21.15
CA GLN A 81 7.68 18.94 22.05
C GLN A 81 7.51 20.39 22.52
N PHE A 82 7.16 21.32 21.61
CA PHE A 82 6.90 22.71 21.95
C PHE A 82 5.72 22.83 22.92
N LEU A 83 4.60 22.18 22.64
CA LEU A 83 3.43 22.16 23.52
C LEU A 83 3.76 21.58 24.90
N THR A 84 4.51 20.48 24.95
CA THR A 84 4.92 19.85 26.22
C THR A 84 5.76 20.81 27.05
N LYS A 85 6.68 21.54 26.42
CA LYS A 85 7.50 22.54 27.10
C LYS A 85 6.66 23.71 27.60
N THR A 86 5.94 24.39 26.70
CA THR A 86 5.24 25.64 27.01
C THR A 86 4.03 25.42 27.93
N LEU A 87 3.19 24.42 27.66
CA LEU A 87 2.02 24.12 28.48
C LEU A 87 2.38 23.35 29.73
N GLY A 88 3.40 22.48 29.67
CA GLY A 88 3.86 21.74 30.84
C GLY A 88 4.42 22.67 31.92
N GLU A 89 5.32 23.58 31.52
CA GLU A 89 5.90 24.58 32.44
C GLU A 89 4.82 25.52 33.01
N ALA A 90 3.84 25.94 32.20
CA ALA A 90 2.77 26.84 32.65
C ALA A 90 1.77 26.19 33.62
N ASN A 91 1.62 24.86 33.59
CA ASN A 91 0.65 24.13 34.44
C ASN A 91 1.33 23.33 35.56
N GLY A 92 2.61 23.58 35.84
CA GLY A 92 3.35 22.90 36.91
C GLY A 92 3.59 21.40 36.66
N ILE A 93 3.54 20.98 35.40
CA ILE A 93 3.81 19.59 34.98
C ILE A 93 5.33 19.39 34.94
N ASP A 94 5.79 18.25 35.47
CA ASP A 94 7.20 17.86 35.39
C ASP A 94 7.58 17.42 33.97
N VAL A 95 8.02 18.39 33.17
CA VAL A 95 8.50 18.18 31.80
C VAL A 95 9.73 17.25 31.76
N ALA A 96 10.56 17.23 32.80
CA ALA A 96 11.74 16.37 32.84
C ALA A 96 11.34 14.89 32.98
N ALA A 97 10.37 14.58 33.86
CA ALA A 97 9.82 13.23 33.98
C ALA A 97 9.15 12.76 32.68
N ILE A 98 8.41 13.63 31.98
CA ILE A 98 7.82 13.30 30.68
C ILE A 98 8.91 12.98 29.65
N LYS A 99 9.97 13.78 29.60
CA LYS A 99 11.09 13.58 28.67
C LYS A 99 11.77 12.23 28.89
N GLU A 100 12.04 11.86 30.15
CA GLU A 100 12.65 10.56 30.48
C GLU A 100 11.72 9.40 30.16
N LYS A 101 10.42 9.51 30.45
CA LYS A 101 9.42 8.51 30.06
C LYS A 101 9.39 8.29 28.54
N VAL A 102 9.32 9.38 27.76
CA VAL A 102 9.29 9.31 26.30
C VAL A 102 10.57 8.67 25.74
N LYS A 103 11.75 9.02 26.27
CA LYS A 103 13.02 8.37 25.87
C LYS A 103 13.00 6.87 26.14
N GLY A 104 12.51 6.45 27.32
CA GLY A 104 12.41 5.04 27.69
C GLY A 104 11.49 4.26 26.73
N THR A 105 10.32 4.83 26.41
CA THR A 105 9.41 4.24 25.42
C THR A 105 10.06 4.15 24.04
N ILE A 106 10.68 5.23 23.55
CA ILE A 106 11.37 5.21 22.24
C ILE A 106 12.46 4.13 22.22
N LYS A 107 13.27 4.02 23.29
CA LYS A 107 14.31 3.00 23.36
C LYS A 107 13.73 1.59 23.27
N ASN A 108 12.69 1.29 24.05
CA ASN A 108 12.05 -0.02 24.04
C ASN A 108 11.43 -0.37 22.68
N ASP A 109 10.73 0.59 22.07
CA ASP A 109 10.09 0.38 20.77
C ASP A 109 11.14 0.21 19.66
N MET A 110 12.25 0.96 19.72
CA MET A 110 13.32 0.87 18.73
C MET A 110 14.14 -0.41 18.86
N GLU A 111 14.39 -0.91 20.07
CA GLU A 111 15.20 -2.11 20.30
C GLU A 111 14.63 -3.35 19.58
N GLN A 112 13.31 -3.43 19.43
CA GLN A 112 12.64 -4.52 18.71
C GLN A 112 13.01 -4.57 17.21
N PHE A 113 13.22 -3.42 16.58
CA PHE A 113 13.44 -3.30 15.14
C PHE A 113 14.89 -2.97 14.78
N PHE A 114 15.60 -2.31 15.69
CA PHE A 114 16.97 -1.83 15.57
C PHE A 114 17.72 -2.11 16.89
N PRO A 115 18.06 -3.38 17.17
CA PRO A 115 18.76 -3.75 18.40
C PRO A 115 20.15 -3.13 18.43
N SER A 116 20.60 -2.75 19.62
CA SER A 116 21.93 -2.16 19.82
C SER A 116 22.99 -3.25 19.64
N THR A 117 23.83 -3.17 18.62
CA THR A 117 24.86 -4.18 18.28
C THR A 117 26.15 -4.09 19.10
N ASP A 118 26.10 -3.57 20.34
CA ASP A 118 27.32 -3.31 21.14
C ASP A 118 27.95 -4.57 21.77
N ASP A 119 27.57 -5.79 21.37
CA ASP A 119 28.10 -7.06 21.93
C ASP A 119 28.58 -8.08 20.87
N GLU A 120 29.02 -7.65 19.68
CA GLU A 120 29.77 -8.52 18.75
C GLU A 120 30.98 -7.82 18.14
N GLU A 121 32.01 -7.53 18.95
CA GLU A 121 33.41 -7.50 18.51
C GLU A 121 34.35 -7.53 19.74
N SER A 122 34.71 -8.74 20.18
CA SER A 122 35.88 -9.04 21.04
C SER A 122 36.40 -10.43 20.74
#